data_AF-X1A461-F1
#
_entry.id   AF-X1A461-F1
#
_cell.length_a   1.000
_cell.length_b   1.000
_cell.length_c   1.000
_cell.angle_alpha   90.00
_cell.angle_beta   90.00
_cell.angle_gamma   90.00
#
_symmetry.space_group_name_H-M   'P 1'
#
loop_
_entity.id
_entity.type
_entity.pdbx_description
1 polymer ?
#
loop_
_entity_poly.entity_id
_entity_poly.type
_entity_poly.pdbx_seq_one_letter_code
_entity_poly.pdbx_strand_id
1 'polypeptide(L)' 'MTINYSKLPSHIRASTKRYIEHGVKPGDFLTAVICNDLKESFARADEINTERMFDIVSFFYNEAP' A
#
# COMPACT_ATOMS: atom_id res chain seq x y z
N MET A 1 -18.26 2.42 -2.82
CA MET A 1 -17.39 3.16 -1.88
C MET A 1 -16.33 3.86 -2.71
N THR A 2 -16.15 5.17 -2.58
CA THR A 2 -15.13 5.90 -3.37
C THR A 2 -13.82 5.88 -2.60
N ILE A 3 -12.84 5.10 -3.07
CA ILE A 3 -11.54 4.95 -2.43
C ILE A 3 -10.69 6.21 -2.67
N ASN A 4 -10.10 6.78 -1.61
CA ASN A 4 -9.29 7.98 -1.71
C ASN A 4 -7.78 7.66 -1.76
N TYR A 5 -7.30 7.33 -2.95
CA TYR A 5 -5.88 7.06 -3.20
C TYR A 5 -4.93 8.23 -2.92
N SER A 6 -5.42 9.46 -2.71
CA SER A 6 -4.56 10.60 -2.39
C SER A 6 -3.87 10.47 -1.02
N LYS A 7 -4.39 9.61 -0.14
CA LYS A 7 -3.80 9.26 1.17
C LYS A 7 -2.47 8.50 1.06
N LEU A 8 -2.18 7.91 -0.10
CA LEU A 8 -0.95 7.16 -0.34
C LEU A 8 0.13 8.03 -1.03
N PRO A 9 1.42 7.69 -0.87
CA PRO A 9 2.50 8.22 -1.71
C PRO A 9 2.20 8.10 -3.20
N SER A 10 2.49 9.14 -3.98
CA SER A 10 2.10 9.23 -5.40
C SER A 10 2.56 8.04 -6.25
N HIS A 11 3.77 7.54 -6.01
CA HIS A 11 4.39 6.48 -6.78
C HIS A 11 3.77 5.09 -6.55
N ILE A 12 3.10 4.84 -5.42
CA ILE A 12 2.41 3.55 -5.17
C ILE A 12 0.93 3.57 -5.57
N ARG A 13 0.30 4.75 -5.73
CA ARG A 13 -1.15 4.89 -6.01
C ARG A 13 -1.61 4.05 -7.20
N ALA A 14 -0.87 4.09 -8.30
CA ALA A 14 -1.24 3.36 -9.51
C ALA A 14 -1.21 1.84 -9.30
N SER A 15 -0.21 1.33 -8.56
CA SER A 15 -0.11 -0.09 -8.23
C SER A 15 -1.22 -0.51 -7.27
N THR A 16 -1.48 0.29 -6.22
CA THR A 16 -2.56 0.02 -5.26
C THR A 16 -3.94 0.03 -5.92
N LYS A 17 -4.19 1.00 -6.82
CA LYS A 17 -5.44 1.07 -7.60
C LYS A 17 -5.66 -0.17 -8.45
N ARG A 18 -4.63 -0.63 -9.18
CA ARG A 18 -4.71 -1.85 -10.01
C ARG A 18 -4.95 -3.10 -9.17
N TYR A 19 -4.34 -3.18 -7.98
CA TYR A 19 -4.58 -4.28 -7.05
C TYR A 19 -6.04 -4.31 -6.59
N ILE A 20 -6.56 -3.20 -6.08
CA ILE A 20 -7.91 -3.15 -5.51
C ILE A 20 -8.99 -3.27 -6.59
N GLU A 21 -8.85 -2.57 -7.72
CA GLU A 21 -9.92 -2.49 -8.73
C GLU A 21 -9.89 -3.62 -9.77
N HIS A 22 -8.72 -4.24 -9.98
CA HIS A 22 -8.54 -5.21 -11.06
C HIS A 22 -7.91 -6.52 -10.60
N GLY A 23 -7.60 -6.68 -9.31
CA GLY A 23 -6.94 -7.88 -8.79
C GLY A 23 -5.52 -8.09 -9.33
N VAL A 24 -4.89 -7.05 -9.88
CA VAL A 24 -3.54 -7.15 -10.42
C VAL A 24 -2.56 -7.25 -9.26
N LYS A 25 -1.76 -8.33 -9.25
CA LYS A 25 -0.74 -8.55 -8.23
C LYS A 25 0.22 -7.35 -8.16
N PRO A 26 0.42 -6.73 -6.98
CA PRO A 26 1.34 -5.61 -6.83
C PRO A 26 2.78 -6.11 -6.64
N GLY A 27 3.72 -5.17 -6.56
CA GLY A 27 5.12 -5.49 -6.25
C GLY A 27 5.31 -6.00 -4.80
N ASP A 28 6.52 -6.44 -4.49
CA ASP A 28 6.82 -7.14 -3.24
C ASP A 28 6.57 -6.28 -1.98
N PHE A 29 6.87 -4.98 -2.04
CA PHE A 29 6.60 -4.06 -0.92
C PHE A 29 5.11 -4.04 -0.55
N LEU A 30 4.25 -3.72 -1.52
CA LEU A 30 2.81 -3.69 -1.30
C LEU A 30 2.26 -5.06 -0.91
N THR A 31 2.81 -6.14 -1.49
CA THR A 31 2.45 -7.52 -1.09
C THR A 31 2.72 -7.75 0.40
N ALA A 32 3.89 -7.34 0.90
CA ALA A 32 4.22 -7.47 2.32
C ALA A 32 3.26 -6.67 3.22
N VAL A 33 2.94 -5.43 2.83
CA VAL A 33 1.98 -4.57 3.55
C VAL A 33 0.60 -5.24 3.62
N ILE A 34 0.09 -5.69 2.47
CA ILE A 34 -1.24 -6.31 2.34
C ILE A 34 -1.31 -7.63 3.13
N CYS A 35 -0.24 -8.41 3.13
CA CYS A 35 -0.14 -9.66 3.89
C CYS A 35 0.13 -9.45 5.40
N ASN A 36 0.18 -8.19 5.87
CA ASN A 36 0.47 -7.83 7.25
C ASN A 36 1.82 -8.40 7.75
N ASP A 37 2.81 -8.46 6.86
CA ASP A 37 4.19 -8.82 7.20
C ASP A 37 4.97 -7.54 7.50
N LEU A 38 4.97 -7.15 8.79
CA LEU A 38 5.63 -5.92 9.25
C LEU A 38 7.12 -5.90 8.91
N LYS A 39 7.80 -7.04 9.08
CA LYS A 39 9.24 -7.16 8.87
C LYS A 39 9.58 -6.97 7.39
N GLU A 40 8.86 -7.65 6.49
CA GLU A 40 9.09 -7.50 5.05
C GLU A 40 8.62 -6.13 4.52
N SER A 41 7.60 -5.53 5.12
CA SER A 41 7.12 -4.19 4.75
C SER A 41 8.21 -3.14 4.92
N PHE A 42 8.90 -3.13 6.07
CA PHE A 42 10.02 -2.20 6.30
C PHE A 42 11.28 -2.60 5.55
N ALA A 43 11.57 -3.90 5.38
CA ALA A 43 12.76 -4.35 4.66
C ALA A 43 12.74 -3.99 3.16
N ARG A 44 11.55 -3.80 2.56
CA ARG A 44 11.35 -3.55 1.13
C ARG A 44 10.92 -2.12 0.82
N ALA A 45 10.60 -1.32 1.83
CA ALA A 45 10.21 0.06 1.64
C ALA A 45 11.39 0.91 1.17
N ASP A 46 11.13 1.84 0.26
CA ASP A 46 12.01 2.99 0.04
C ASP A 46 11.87 4.01 1.18
N GLU A 47 12.62 5.11 1.11
CA GLU A 47 12.62 6.18 2.10
C GLU A 47 11.21 6.77 2.32
N ILE A 48 10.50 7.09 1.24
CA ILE A 48 9.15 7.69 1.32
C ILE A 48 8.16 6.70 1.95
N ASN A 49 8.19 5.43 1.54
CA ASN A 49 7.30 4.41 2.07
C ASN A 49 7.62 4.08 3.54
N THR A 50 8.89 4.17 3.94
CA THR A 50 9.31 4.01 5.34
C THR A 50 8.74 5.13 6.21
N GLU A 51 8.89 6.38 5.79
CA GLU A 51 8.36 7.54 6.51
C GLU A 51 6.83 7.55 6.56
N ARG A 52 6.17 7.04 5.51
CA ARG A 52 4.71 7.05 5.35
C ARG A 52 4.05 5.72 5.72
N MET A 53 4.77 4.78 6.33
CA MET A 53 4.27 3.43 6.60
C MET A 53 2.94 3.44 7.39
N PHE A 54 2.81 4.32 8.39
CA PHE A 54 1.59 4.44 9.18
C PHE A 54 0.38 4.81 8.31
N ASP A 55 0.53 5.76 7.39
CA ASP A 55 -0.54 6.19 6.50
C ASP A 55 -0.91 5.08 5.51
N ILE A 56 0.09 4.36 5.00
CA ILE A 56 -0.08 3.25 4.07
C ILE A 56 -0.86 2.11 4.73
N VAL A 57 -0.45 1.68 5.93
CA VAL A 57 -1.16 0.63 6.69
C VAL A 57 -2.56 1.11 7.07
N SER A 58 -2.71 2.36 7.50
CA SER A 58 -4.02 2.94 7.83
C SER A 58 -4.96 2.98 6.63
N PHE A 59 -4.44 3.22 5.42
CA PHE A 59 -5.24 3.14 4.20
C PHE A 59 -5.75 1.72 3.96
N PHE A 60 -4.88 0.70 4.05
CA PHE A 60 -5.30 -0.69 3.87
C PHE A 60 -6.25 -1.19 4.97
N TYR A 61 -6.13 -0.67 6.19
CA TYR A 61 -7.01 -1.04 7.29
C TYR A 61 -8.40 -0.38 7.21
N ASN A 62 -8.47 0.88 6.76
CA ASN A 62 -9.72 1.67 6.82
C ASN A 62 -10.43 1.84 5.46
N GLU A 63 -9.72 1.71 4.34
CA GLU A 63 -10.28 1.97 2.99
C GLU A 63 -10.21 0.79 2.02
N ALA A 64 -9.27 -0.13 2.18
CA ALA A 64 -9.24 -1.32 1.34
C ALA A 64 -10.38 -2.28 1.72
N PRO A 65 -11.08 -2.86 0.72
CA PRO A 65 -12.24 -3.72 0.95
C PRO A 65 -11.92 -5.05 1.62
#